data_AF-A0AA48M643-F1
#
_entry.id   AF-A0AA48M643-F1
#
_cell.length_a   1.000
_cell.length_b   1.000
_cell.length_c   1.000
_cell.angle_alpha   90.00
_cell.angle_beta   90.00
_cell.angle_gamma   90.00
#
_symmetry.space_group_name_H-M   'P 1'
#
loop_
_entity.id
_entity.type
_entity.pdbx_description
1 polymer ?
#
loop_
_entity_poly.entity_id
_entity_poly.type
_entity_poly.pdbx_seq_one_letter_code
_entity_poly.pdbx_strand_id
1 'polypeptide(L)' 'MKQPKRPTRAQKKVIEQHKLNPSNWFVERDTPAEIVIVHRQTGSVRVFQKGA' A
#
# COMPACT_ATOMS: atom_id res chain seq x y z
N MET A 1 -18.76 3.48 -4.84
CA MET A 1 -17.65 3.27 -3.88
C MET A 1 -16.45 2.75 -4.64
N LYS A 2 -15.31 3.45 -4.60
CA LYS A 2 -14.09 3.06 -5.33
C LYS A 2 -13.59 1.73 -4.72
N GLN A 3 -13.67 0.63 -5.47
CA GLN A 3 -13.20 -0.66 -4.98
C GLN A 3 -11.70 -0.56 -4.65
N PRO A 4 -11.27 -0.99 -3.46
CA PRO A 4 -9.88 -0.88 -3.07
C PRO A 4 -9.01 -1.79 -3.95
N LYS A 5 -7.98 -1.22 -4.57
CA LYS A 5 -7.16 -1.93 -5.55
C LYS A 5 -6.20 -2.88 -4.84
N ARG A 6 -6.14 -4.12 -5.32
CA ARG A 6 -5.12 -5.08 -4.89
C ARG A 6 -3.74 -4.56 -5.30
N PRO A 7 -2.71 -4.67 -4.44
CA PRO A 7 -1.36 -4.22 -4.79
C PRO A 7 -0.82 -4.95 -6.04
N THR A 8 -0.21 -4.21 -6.95
CA THR A 8 0.57 -4.75 -8.09
C THR A 8 1.84 -5.42 -7.59
N ARG A 9 2.55 -6.18 -8.46
CA ARG A 9 3.80 -6.85 -8.09
C ARG A 9 4.86 -5.89 -7.52
N ALA A 10 4.99 -4.69 -8.11
CA ALA A 10 5.92 -3.67 -7.62
C ALA A 10 5.50 -3.11 -6.25
N GLN A 11 4.20 -2.87 -6.05
CA GLN A 11 3.68 -2.39 -4.77
C GLN A 11 3.81 -3.43 -3.66
N LYS A 12 3.61 -4.73 -3.97
CA LYS A 12 3.86 -5.83 -3.03
C LYS A 12 5.31 -5.83 -2.53
N LYS A 13 6.28 -5.63 -3.43
CA LYS A 13 7.70 -5.54 -3.06
C LYS A 13 7.97 -4.40 -2.08
N VAL A 14 7.36 -3.23 -2.28
CA VAL A 14 7.48 -2.09 -1.34
C VAL A 14 6.88 -2.44 0.02
N ILE A 15 5.68 -3.03 0.04
CA ILE A 15 5.02 -3.44 1.29
C ILE A 15 5.87 -4.49 2.04
N GLU A 16 6.43 -5.46 1.32
CA GLU A 16 7.32 -6.50 1.86
C GLU A 16 8.64 -5.91 2.39
N GLN A 17 9.23 -4.91 1.73
CA GLN A 17 10.41 -4.18 2.22
C GLN A 17 10.18 -3.52 3.58
N HIS A 18 8.94 -3.10 3.86
CA HIS A 18 8.52 -2.57 5.16
C HIS A 18 8.08 -3.65 6.16
N LYS A 19 8.40 -4.94 5.90
CA LYS A 19 8.05 -6.11 6.74
C LYS A 19 6.55 -6.28 6.96
N LEU A 20 5.73 -5.90 5.97
CA LEU A 20 4.29 -6.09 6.00
C LEU A 20 3.86 -7.19 5.03
N ASN A 21 2.79 -7.93 5.36
CA ASN A 21 2.21 -8.93 4.46
C ASN A 21 1.26 -8.26 3.44
N PRO A 22 1.56 -8.23 2.13
CA PRO A 22 0.72 -7.54 1.14
C PRO A 22 -0.70 -8.08 1.00
N SER A 23 -0.99 -9.31 1.42
CA SER A 23 -2.36 -9.84 1.41
C SER A 23 -3.30 -9.08 2.34
N ASN A 24 -2.74 -8.39 3.35
CA ASN A 24 -3.48 -7.65 4.36
C ASN A 24 -3.72 -6.19 4.00
N TRP A 25 -3.20 -5.73 2.86
CA TRP A 25 -3.25 -4.32 2.47
C TRP A 25 -3.91 -4.12 1.12
N PHE A 26 -4.53 -2.96 0.97
CA PHE A 26 -4.94 -2.35 -0.30
C PHE A 26 -4.05 -1.15 -0.58
N VAL A 27 -3.92 -0.80 -1.87
CA VAL A 27 -3.29 0.47 -2.26
C VAL A 27 -4.39 1.47 -2.57
N GLU A 28 -4.43 2.53 -1.78
CA GLU A 28 -5.38 3.64 -1.95
C GLU A 28 -4.86 4.61 -3.01
N ARG A 29 -3.58 4.99 -2.90
CA ARG A 29 -2.92 5.95 -3.77
C ARG A 29 -1.47 5.53 -3.99
N ASP A 30 -1.03 5.62 -5.23
CA ASP A 30 0.36 5.38 -5.61
C ASP A 30 0.77 6.51 -6.55
N THR A 31 1.61 7.41 -6.05
CA THR A 31 2.12 8.59 -6.75
C THR A 31 3.64 8.51 -6.82
N PRO A 32 4.30 9.31 -7.67
CA PRO A 32 5.76 9.38 -7.68
C PRO A 32 6.37 9.77 -6.33
N ALA A 33 5.66 10.55 -5.50
CA ALA A 33 6.15 11.02 -4.20
C ALA A 33 5.86 10.04 -3.07
N GLU A 34 4.73 9.34 -3.09
CA GLU A 34 4.32 8.45 -2.00
C GLU A 34 3.36 7.35 -2.42
N ILE A 35 3.33 6.28 -1.61
CA ILE A 35 2.33 5.23 -1.66
C ILE A 35 1.56 5.20 -0.34
N VAL A 36 0.23 5.18 -0.45
CA VAL A 36 -0.72 5.08 0.66
C VAL A 36 -1.40 3.74 0.61
N ILE A 37 -1.31 3.00 1.72
CA ILE A 37 -1.91 1.68 1.87
C ILE A 37 -2.90 1.66 3.03
N VAL A 38 -3.93 0.84 2.90
CA VAL A 38 -4.99 0.69 3.91
C VAL A 38 -5.13 -0.77 4.29
N HIS A 39 -5.14 -1.05 5.59
CA HIS A 39 -5.28 -2.40 6.11
C HIS A 39 -6.70 -2.90 5.89
N ARG A 40 -6.85 -4.13 5.40
CA ARG A 40 -8.13 -4.68 4.93
C ARG A 40 -9.17 -4.84 6.02
N GLN A 41 -8.75 -5.22 7.22
CA GLN A 41 -9.64 -5.54 8.32
C GLN A 41 -9.83 -4.36 9.28
N THR A 42 -8.76 -3.62 9.56
CA THR A 42 -8.77 -2.57 10.59
C THR A 42 -8.93 -1.16 10.00
N GLY A 43 -8.81 -1.01 8.67
CA GLY A 43 -8.83 0.31 8.02
C GLY A 43 -7.59 1.17 8.31
N SER A 44 -6.58 0.63 9.01
CA SER A 44 -5.38 1.40 9.37
C SER A 44 -4.64 1.87 8.12
N VAL A 45 -4.30 3.16 8.08
CA VAL A 45 -3.60 3.78 6.95
C VAL A 45 -2.11 3.83 7.22
N ARG A 46 -1.29 3.54 6.21
CA ARG A 46 0.16 3.76 6.24
C ARG A 46 0.60 4.48 4.97
N VAL A 47 1.59 5.34 5.12
CA VAL A 47 2.17 6.13 4.03
C VAL A 47 3.66 5.84 3.94
N PHE A 48 4.15 5.50 2.76
CA PHE A 48 5.57 5.37 2.47
C PHE A 48 5.97 6.39 1.42
N GLN A 49 6.98 7.20 1.72
CA GLN A 49 7.53 8.16 0.77
C GLN A 49 8.39 7.40 -0.26
N LYS A 50 8.11 7.64 -1.54
CA LYS A 50 8.88 7.14 -2.69
C LYS A 50 9.91 8.20 -3.05
N GLY A 51 10.97 8.25 -2.24
CA GLY A 51 12.15 9.09 -2.49
C GLY A 51 12.22 10.35 -1.63
N ALA A 52 13.40 10.53 -1.05
CA ALA A 52 14.28 11.61 -1.51
C ALA A 52 15.28 10.98 -2.49
#